data_AF-A0A7C5MRJ4-F1
#
_entry.id   AF-A0A7C5MRJ4-F1
#
_cell.length_a   1.000
_cell.length_b   1.000
_cell.length_c   1.000
_cell.angle_alpha   90.00
_cell.angle_beta   90.00
_cell.angle_gamma   90.00
#
_symmetry.space_group_name_H-M   'P 1'
#
loop_
_entity.id
_entity.type
_entity.pdbx_description
1 polymer ?
#
loop_
_entity_poly.entity_id
_entity_poly.type
_entity_poly.pdbx_seq_one_letter_code
_entity_poly.pdbx_strand_id
1 'polypeptide(L)'
;MSLKKLIRRSVNMKRKICWLKLAAINLLLLVSLTAQAALPANNLTKIEVKPGTLSTKIILQTDNTTNIQRAVYVSQVPPILAVEIANTRPVELPSIINFDNRLIKSVKIEPQTNDLRLLFGLSEKVPYRLSVENGKPVIELNEFLRTAEYTIDSSLNNLIKPESQIQFTGLNINNTPGQVTVKVGLSGEAPVQAFALENPNRLVVDLLNTQYQKPSQAYQVGKANVEKVRIGQFKLSDPCPITRLVFDLKEASWYSLDSTRNGLAITFYAPA
;
A
#
# COMPACT_ATOMS: atom_id res chain seq x y z
N MET A 1 0.09 59.32 63.71
CA MET A 1 0.26 59.01 62.27
C MET A 1 -0.94 58.19 61.80
N SER A 2 -1.81 58.76 60.95
CA SER A 2 -3.20 58.30 60.75
C SER A 2 -3.35 56.90 60.13
N LEU A 3 -4.26 56.10 60.70
CA LEU A 3 -4.65 54.73 60.31
C LEU A 3 -4.97 54.59 58.80
N LYS A 4 -5.48 55.67 58.17
CA LYS A 4 -5.74 55.72 56.72
C LYS A 4 -4.48 55.58 55.86
N LYS A 5 -3.31 55.99 56.36
CA LYS A 5 -2.02 55.92 55.63
C LYS A 5 -1.42 54.50 55.66
N LEU A 6 -1.71 53.71 56.69
CA LEU A 6 -1.28 52.30 56.80
C LEU A 6 -2.10 51.38 55.87
N ILE A 7 -3.42 51.58 55.80
CA ILE A 7 -4.33 50.78 54.97
C ILE A 7 -4.05 51.01 53.48
N ARG A 8 -3.80 52.27 53.08
CA ARG A 8 -3.48 52.62 51.68
C ARG A 8 -2.14 52.03 51.20
N ARG A 9 -1.17 51.87 52.10
CA ARG A 9 0.12 51.20 51.82
C ARG A 9 -0.04 49.69 51.67
N SER A 10 -0.81 49.06 52.54
CA SER A 10 -1.11 47.61 52.51
C SER A 10 -1.82 47.18 51.21
N VAL A 11 -2.81 47.96 50.76
CA VAL A 11 -3.56 47.69 49.52
C VAL A 11 -2.66 47.84 48.28
N ASN A 12 -1.80 48.86 48.24
CA ASN A 12 -0.86 49.05 47.13
C ASN A 12 0.23 47.96 47.07
N MET A 13 0.66 47.43 48.21
CA MET A 13 1.65 46.34 48.27
C MET A 13 1.06 45.01 47.78
N LYS A 14 -0.18 44.68 48.19
CA LYS A 14 -0.91 43.49 47.71
C LYS A 14 -1.20 43.54 46.22
N ARG A 15 -1.51 44.71 45.65
CA ARG A 15 -1.71 44.90 44.20
C ARG A 15 -0.42 44.68 43.40
N LYS A 16 0.72 45.23 43.84
CA LYS A 16 2.01 45.01 43.16
C LYS A 16 2.48 43.55 43.22
N ILE A 17 2.25 42.87 44.34
CA ILE A 17 2.53 41.43 44.49
C ILE A 17 1.60 40.58 43.60
N CYS A 18 0.35 40.99 43.42
CA CYS A 18 -0.59 40.32 42.51
C CYS A 18 -0.19 40.48 41.03
N TRP A 19 0.27 41.66 40.61
CA TRP A 19 0.80 41.90 39.26
C TRP A 19 2.13 41.19 38.98
N LEU A 20 3.02 41.08 39.97
CA LEU A 20 4.26 40.29 39.85
C LEU A 20 3.99 38.78 39.75
N LYS A 21 2.96 38.26 40.44
CA LYS A 21 2.56 36.85 40.32
C LYS A 21 1.88 36.53 38.98
N LEU A 22 1.12 37.46 38.38
CA LEU A 22 0.56 37.27 37.03
C LEU A 22 1.61 37.37 35.91
N ALA A 23 2.64 38.21 36.06
CA ALA A 23 3.75 38.27 35.11
C ALA A 23 4.62 37.00 35.14
N ALA A 24 4.85 36.42 36.33
CA ALA A 24 5.55 35.15 36.46
C ALA A 24 4.77 33.96 35.88
N ILE A 25 3.44 33.97 35.92
CA ILE A 25 2.59 32.91 35.33
C ILE A 25 2.56 33.00 33.80
N ASN A 26 2.61 34.20 33.20
CA ASN A 26 2.77 34.33 31.74
C ASN A 26 4.19 33.99 31.25
N LEU A 27 5.22 34.18 32.09
CA LEU A 27 6.58 33.77 31.74
C LEU A 27 6.82 32.26 31.92
N LEU A 28 6.05 31.58 32.80
CA LEU A 28 6.05 30.12 32.93
C LEU A 28 5.18 29.40 31.89
N LEU A 29 4.33 30.11 31.15
CA LEU A 29 3.55 29.55 30.03
C LEU A 29 4.25 29.66 28.66
N LEU A 30 5.45 30.23 28.62
CA LEU A 30 6.21 30.46 27.38
C LEU A 30 7.35 29.47 27.13
N VAL A 31 7.50 28.42 27.95
CA VAL A 31 8.53 27.37 27.75
C VAL A 31 7.90 25.99 27.86
N SER A 32 6.98 25.70 26.94
CA SER A 32 6.71 24.33 26.52
C SER A 32 6.36 24.28 25.03
N LEU A 33 7.08 25.05 24.20
CA LEU A 33 7.48 24.48 22.92
C LEU A 33 8.51 23.40 23.24
N THR A 34 8.04 22.22 23.67
CA THR A 34 8.81 21.02 23.34
C THR A 34 8.84 21.01 21.82
N ALA A 35 9.98 21.35 21.23
CA ALA A 35 10.28 20.86 19.90
C ALA A 35 10.02 19.35 19.99
N GLN A 36 8.90 18.90 19.43
CA GLN A 36 8.66 17.48 19.25
C GLN A 36 9.90 17.04 18.47
N ALA A 37 10.81 16.31 19.11
CA ALA A 37 11.99 15.83 18.42
C ALA A 37 11.47 15.08 17.20
N ALA A 38 11.76 15.61 16.00
CA ALA A 38 11.34 14.96 14.78
C ALA A 38 11.83 13.52 14.89
N LEU A 39 10.93 12.55 14.67
CA LEU A 39 11.33 11.16 14.63
C LEU A 39 12.54 11.06 13.69
N PRO A 40 13.60 10.33 14.07
CA PRO A 40 14.77 10.23 13.21
C PRO A 40 14.33 9.70 11.85
N ALA A 41 14.72 10.39 10.77
CA ALA A 41 14.38 9.98 9.42
C ALA A 41 15.02 8.62 9.11
N ASN A 42 14.24 7.73 8.52
CA ASN A 42 14.71 6.45 8.01
C ASN A 42 15.62 6.70 6.81
N ASN A 43 16.68 5.91 6.70
CA ASN A 43 17.62 6.00 5.59
C ASN A 43 17.25 4.97 4.51
N LEU A 44 16.93 5.44 3.31
CA LEU A 44 16.83 4.59 2.13
C LEU A 44 18.23 4.41 1.54
N THR A 45 18.77 3.20 1.60
CA THR A 45 20.15 2.89 1.17
C THR A 45 20.19 2.18 -0.18
N LYS A 46 19.11 1.52 -0.59
CA LYS A 46 19.04 0.80 -1.86
C LYS A 46 17.61 0.65 -2.36
N ILE A 47 17.45 0.74 -3.68
CA ILE A 47 16.23 0.36 -4.40
C ILE A 47 16.58 -0.89 -5.20
N GLU A 48 15.96 -2.02 -4.86
CA GLU A 48 16.19 -3.29 -5.51
C GLU A 48 15.00 -3.66 -6.40
N VAL A 49 15.24 -3.95 -7.67
CA VAL A 49 14.23 -4.39 -8.63
C VAL A 49 14.41 -5.88 -8.86
N LYS A 50 13.38 -6.67 -8.54
CA LYS A 50 13.34 -8.12 -8.76
C LYS A 50 12.27 -8.46 -9.79
N PRO A 51 12.65 -8.69 -11.06
CA PRO A 51 11.70 -9.20 -12.05
C PRO A 51 11.27 -10.62 -11.70
N GLY A 52 10.00 -10.91 -11.88
CA GLY A 52 9.40 -12.23 -11.84
C GLY A 52 8.66 -12.52 -13.14
N THR A 53 8.05 -13.71 -13.22
CA THR A 53 7.32 -14.13 -14.43
C THR A 53 6.05 -13.32 -14.66
N LEU A 54 5.36 -12.95 -13.59
CA LEU A 54 4.03 -12.33 -13.61
C LEU A 54 3.95 -10.98 -12.89
N SER A 55 4.99 -10.65 -12.13
CA SER A 55 5.11 -9.36 -11.47
C SER A 55 6.57 -8.98 -11.33
N THR A 56 6.84 -7.68 -11.29
CA THR A 56 8.13 -7.14 -10.88
C THR A 56 7.96 -6.53 -9.49
N LYS A 57 8.82 -6.91 -8.54
CA LYS A 57 8.86 -6.32 -7.20
C LYS A 57 9.93 -5.25 -7.11
N ILE A 58 9.57 -4.12 -6.51
CA ILE A 58 10.50 -3.09 -6.05
C ILE A 58 10.60 -3.21 -4.54
N ILE A 59 11.79 -3.46 -4.03
CA ILE A 59 12.07 -3.59 -2.60
C ILE A 59 12.90 -2.39 -2.18
N LEU A 60 12.41 -1.64 -1.20
CA LEU A 60 13.07 -0.47 -0.65
C LEU A 60 13.86 -0.90 0.59
N GLN A 61 15.19 -0.77 0.54
CA GLN A 61 16.04 -1.10 1.68
C GLN A 61 16.16 0.12 2.60
N THR A 62 15.46 0.05 3.73
CA THR A 62 15.49 1.05 4.79
C THR A 62 16.13 0.49 6.06
N ASP A 63 16.69 1.37 6.88
CA ASP A 63 17.30 1.01 8.17
C ASP A 63 16.27 0.61 9.23
N ASN A 64 15.07 1.18 9.19
CA ASN A 64 13.94 0.76 10.01
C ASN A 64 12.71 0.48 9.14
N THR A 65 11.72 -0.21 9.72
CA THR A 65 10.43 -0.42 9.10
C THR A 65 9.77 0.93 8.83
N THR A 66 9.46 1.19 7.56
CA THR A 66 8.66 2.35 7.13
C THR A 66 7.51 1.86 6.26
N ASN A 67 6.52 2.72 6.05
CA ASN A 67 5.38 2.44 5.19
C ASN A 67 5.34 3.44 4.03
N ILE A 68 4.87 2.96 2.89
CA ILE A 68 4.48 3.81 1.77
C ILE A 68 3.18 4.52 2.18
N GLN A 69 3.19 5.85 2.23
CA GLN A 69 2.00 6.65 2.55
C GLN A 69 1.01 6.66 1.39
N ARG A 70 1.55 6.79 0.17
CA ARG A 70 0.76 6.96 -1.05
C ARG A 70 1.54 6.45 -2.25
N ALA A 71 0.84 5.82 -3.17
CA ALA A 71 1.36 5.51 -4.49
C ALA A 71 0.27 5.81 -5.53
N VAL A 72 0.59 6.59 -6.56
CA VAL A 72 -0.37 7.04 -7.58
C VAL A 72 0.30 7.29 -8.93
N TYR A 73 -0.39 6.97 -10.02
CA TYR A 73 0.07 7.33 -11.36
C TYR A 73 -0.10 8.84 -11.59
N VAL A 74 1.00 9.55 -11.84
CA VAL A 74 1.03 11.01 -12.07
C VAL A 74 1.22 11.40 -13.54
N SER A 75 1.53 10.43 -14.40
CA SER A 75 1.60 10.58 -15.86
C SER A 75 1.10 9.29 -16.51
N GLN A 76 0.50 9.39 -17.69
CA GLN A 76 0.02 8.24 -18.48
C GLN A 76 0.96 7.89 -19.64
N VAL A 77 1.65 8.87 -20.23
CA VAL A 77 2.51 8.67 -21.42
C VAL A 77 3.78 9.54 -21.30
N PRO A 78 4.94 8.98 -20.90
CA PRO A 78 5.11 7.64 -20.35
C PRO A 78 4.45 7.52 -18.96
N PRO A 79 4.04 6.31 -18.55
CA PRO A 79 3.52 6.09 -17.20
C PRO A 79 4.56 6.41 -16.13
N ILE A 80 4.18 7.23 -15.14
CA ILE A 80 5.00 7.51 -13.96
C ILE A 80 4.20 7.17 -12.70
N LEU A 81 4.70 6.22 -11.92
CA LEU A 81 4.17 5.91 -10.59
C LEU A 81 4.94 6.74 -9.55
N ALA A 82 4.26 7.70 -8.93
CA ALA A 82 4.80 8.44 -7.79
C ALA A 82 4.52 7.67 -6.49
N VAL A 83 5.56 7.47 -5.69
CA VAL A 83 5.49 6.80 -4.39
C VAL A 83 6.02 7.74 -3.32
N GLU A 84 5.22 7.99 -2.30
CA GLU A 84 5.53 8.86 -1.17
C GLU A 84 5.78 8.00 0.08
N ILE A 85 6.91 8.23 0.73
CA ILE A 85 7.39 7.46 1.87
C ILE A 85 7.60 8.39 3.05
N ALA A 86 6.97 8.02 4.17
CA ALA A 86 7.02 8.80 5.39
C ALA A 86 8.43 8.88 5.97
N ASN A 87 8.82 10.06 6.46
CA ASN A 87 9.96 10.22 7.36
C ASN A 87 11.22 9.49 6.85
N THR A 88 11.55 9.66 5.56
CA THR A 88 12.60 8.89 4.89
C THR A 88 13.46 9.81 4.03
N ARG A 89 14.78 9.58 4.03
CA ARG A 89 15.75 10.30 3.21
C ARG A 89 16.65 9.33 2.46
N PRO A 90 17.12 9.66 1.25
CA PRO A 90 18.10 8.84 0.56
C PRO A 90 19.48 9.00 1.18
N VAL A 91 20.24 7.90 1.24
CA VAL A 91 21.64 7.89 1.66
C VAL A 91 22.47 7.23 0.57
N GLU A 92 23.46 7.96 0.04
CA GLU A 92 24.39 7.47 -0.99
C GLU A 92 23.72 6.99 -2.29
N LEU A 93 22.51 7.46 -2.58
CA LEU A 93 21.79 7.16 -3.81
C LEU A 93 21.88 8.32 -4.82
N PRO A 94 22.08 8.05 -6.11
CA PRO A 94 22.03 9.08 -7.13
C PRO A 94 20.58 9.59 -7.31
N SER A 95 20.44 10.83 -7.79
CA SER A 95 19.12 11.44 -8.00
C SER A 95 18.26 10.71 -9.03
N ILE A 96 18.88 9.95 -9.93
CA ILE A 96 18.23 9.09 -10.92
C ILE A 96 18.99 7.77 -11.00
N ILE A 97 18.25 6.66 -10.96
CA ILE A 97 18.76 5.32 -11.23
C ILE A 97 18.03 4.79 -12.47
N ASN A 98 18.77 4.31 -13.47
CA ASN A 98 18.21 3.62 -14.62
C ASN A 98 18.31 2.11 -14.41
N PHE A 99 17.31 1.37 -14.88
CA PHE A 99 17.28 -0.08 -14.78
C PHE A 99 17.26 -0.69 -16.18
N ASP A 100 18.06 -1.73 -16.37
CA ASP A 100 17.89 -2.66 -17.47
C ASP A 100 16.80 -3.67 -17.11
N ASN A 101 15.55 -3.19 -17.09
CA ASN A 101 14.36 -3.98 -16.78
C ASN A 101 13.27 -3.70 -17.81
N ARG A 102 12.44 -4.72 -18.06
CA ARG A 102 11.37 -4.65 -19.06
C ARG A 102 10.33 -3.59 -18.68
N LEU A 103 9.83 -3.64 -17.46
CA LEU A 103 8.75 -2.77 -16.99
C LEU A 103 9.28 -1.45 -16.44
N ILE A 104 10.27 -1.50 -15.55
CA ILE A 104 10.79 -0.32 -14.85
C ILE A 104 11.99 0.21 -15.63
N LYS A 105 11.94 1.48 -16.04
CA LYS A 105 13.01 2.12 -16.82
C LYS A 105 13.93 2.95 -15.95
N SER A 106 13.35 3.67 -14.99
CA SER A 106 14.11 4.50 -14.08
C SER A 106 13.34 4.77 -12.80
N VAL A 107 14.06 5.25 -11.79
CA VAL A 107 13.49 5.94 -10.64
C VAL A 107 14.20 7.27 -10.46
N LYS A 108 13.44 8.35 -10.40
CA LYS A 108 13.91 9.66 -9.94
C LYS A 108 13.62 9.80 -8.45
N ILE A 109 14.61 10.21 -7.69
CA ILE A 109 14.55 10.37 -6.24
C ILE A 109 14.44 11.86 -5.93
N GLU A 110 13.34 12.26 -5.29
CA GLU A 110 13.03 13.65 -4.94
C GLU A 110 12.84 13.77 -3.42
N PRO A 111 13.90 14.11 -2.66
CA PRO A 111 13.79 14.41 -1.24
C PRO A 111 12.82 15.58 -0.99
N GLN A 112 11.96 15.43 0.01
CA GLN A 112 11.11 16.50 0.53
C GLN A 112 11.59 16.88 1.94
N THR A 113 10.96 17.89 2.56
CA THR A 113 11.36 18.37 3.89
C THR A 113 11.42 17.25 4.93
N ASN A 114 10.42 16.37 4.97
CA ASN A 114 10.37 15.24 5.90
C ASN A 114 10.17 13.88 5.22
N ASP A 115 9.79 13.86 3.94
CA ASP A 115 9.38 12.64 3.25
C ASP A 115 10.23 12.40 2.00
N LEU A 116 10.10 11.23 1.41
CA LEU A 116 10.74 10.89 0.15
C LEU A 116 9.71 10.65 -0.93
N ARG A 117 9.86 11.32 -2.07
CA ARG A 117 9.10 11.02 -3.27
C ARG A 117 9.98 10.27 -4.27
N LEU A 118 9.52 9.11 -4.70
CA LEU A 118 10.12 8.30 -5.76
C LEU A 118 9.23 8.34 -6.99
N LEU A 119 9.77 8.67 -8.16
CA LEU A 119 9.06 8.67 -9.43
C LEU A 119 9.58 7.53 -10.29
N PHE A 120 8.83 6.44 -10.34
CA PHE A 120 9.17 5.28 -11.17
C PHE A 120 8.65 5.48 -12.59
N GLY A 121 9.56 5.61 -13.56
CA GLY A 121 9.23 5.61 -14.98
C GLY A 121 9.02 4.18 -15.45
N LEU A 122 7.82 3.87 -15.96
CA LEU A 122 7.44 2.52 -16.41
C LEU A 122 7.23 2.50 -17.94
N SER A 123 7.40 1.33 -18.56
CA SER A 123 7.08 1.13 -19.98
C SER A 123 5.58 1.10 -20.25
N GLU A 124 4.79 0.67 -19.27
CA GLU A 124 3.33 0.53 -19.36
C GLU A 124 2.70 0.66 -17.97
N LYS A 125 1.40 0.98 -17.96
CA LYS A 125 0.62 1.15 -16.72
C LYS A 125 0.07 -0.22 -16.31
N VAL A 126 0.43 -0.67 -15.11
CA VAL A 126 0.01 -1.97 -14.56
C VAL A 126 -0.66 -1.85 -13.19
N PRO A 127 -1.56 -2.78 -12.81
CA PRO A 127 -2.07 -2.85 -11.45
C PRO A 127 -0.91 -3.06 -10.47
N TYR A 128 -1.06 -2.54 -9.27
CA TYR A 128 -0.03 -2.68 -8.26
C TYR A 128 -0.60 -2.84 -6.87
N ARG A 129 0.19 -3.47 -5.99
CA ARG A 129 -0.08 -3.56 -4.56
C ARG A 129 1.12 -3.11 -3.76
N LEU A 130 0.83 -2.66 -2.55
CA LEU A 130 1.82 -2.23 -1.57
C LEU A 130 1.82 -3.24 -0.43
N SER A 131 3.01 -3.65 0.02
CA SER A 131 3.16 -4.57 1.14
C SER A 131 4.43 -4.26 1.92
N VAL A 132 4.61 -4.94 3.05
CA VAL A 132 5.86 -4.98 3.80
C VAL A 132 6.32 -6.42 3.87
N GLU A 133 7.49 -6.72 3.31
CA GLU A 133 8.08 -8.06 3.34
C GLU A 133 9.39 -8.01 4.13
N ASN A 134 9.49 -8.79 5.21
CA ASN A 134 10.65 -8.80 6.10
C ASN A 134 11.05 -7.39 6.60
N GLY A 135 10.05 -6.58 6.97
CA GLY A 135 10.23 -5.20 7.44
C GLY A 135 10.55 -4.16 6.36
N LYS A 136 10.63 -4.57 5.09
CA LYS A 136 10.95 -3.68 3.96
C LYS A 136 9.70 -3.32 3.18
N PRO A 137 9.49 -2.04 2.81
CA PRO A 137 8.43 -1.68 1.88
C PRO A 137 8.64 -2.35 0.52
N VAL A 138 7.56 -2.91 -0.01
CA VAL A 138 7.53 -3.55 -1.32
C VAL A 138 6.39 -2.96 -2.15
N ILE A 139 6.72 -2.64 -3.39
CA ILE A 139 5.75 -2.33 -4.44
C ILE A 139 5.79 -3.50 -5.40
N GLU A 140 4.68 -4.21 -5.54
CA GLU A 140 4.57 -5.26 -6.54
C GLU A 140 3.72 -4.76 -7.71
N LEU A 141 4.33 -4.79 -8.90
CA LEU A 141 3.74 -4.37 -10.16
C LEU A 141 3.30 -5.62 -10.93
N ASN A 142 2.00 -5.84 -11.10
CA ASN A 142 1.46 -7.03 -11.75
C ASN A 142 1.55 -6.89 -13.28
N GLU A 143 2.53 -7.54 -13.89
CA GLU A 143 2.81 -7.42 -15.31
C GLU A 143 1.71 -8.09 -16.16
N PHE A 144 1.56 -7.60 -17.39
CA PHE A 144 0.70 -8.27 -18.36
C PHE A 144 1.31 -9.62 -18.74
N LEU A 145 0.49 -10.67 -18.67
CA LEU A 145 0.87 -11.98 -19.18
C LEU A 145 1.09 -11.88 -20.70
N ARG A 146 2.35 -11.99 -21.14
CA ARG A 146 2.74 -11.90 -22.56
C ARG A 146 2.85 -13.24 -23.27
N THR A 147 2.87 -14.35 -22.52
CA THR A 147 2.95 -15.70 -23.06
C THR A 147 1.55 -16.31 -23.20
N ALA A 148 1.36 -17.18 -24.19
CA ALA A 148 0.15 -18.00 -24.26
C ALA A 148 0.09 -19.03 -23.12
N GLU A 149 1.25 -19.41 -22.58
CA GLU A 149 1.35 -20.38 -21.51
C GLU A 149 1.26 -19.72 -20.13
N TYR A 150 0.31 -20.19 -19.34
CA TYR A 150 0.17 -19.86 -17.93
C TYR A 150 1.14 -20.70 -17.11
N THR A 151 1.97 -20.05 -16.29
CA THR A 151 2.86 -20.71 -15.34
C THR A 151 2.53 -20.29 -13.92
N ILE A 152 2.71 -21.23 -13.00
CA ILE A 152 2.72 -20.92 -11.57
C ILE A 152 4.12 -20.42 -11.23
N ASP A 153 4.20 -19.30 -10.51
CA ASP A 153 5.45 -18.78 -9.98
C ASP A 153 6.10 -19.85 -9.09
N SER A 154 7.35 -20.20 -9.40
CA SER A 154 8.07 -21.27 -8.71
C SER A 154 8.23 -21.01 -7.22
N SER A 155 8.19 -19.74 -6.77
CA SER A 155 8.20 -19.36 -5.36
C SER A 155 6.96 -19.83 -4.60
N LEU A 156 5.85 -20.10 -5.29
CA LEU A 156 4.60 -20.58 -4.70
C LEU A 156 4.53 -22.11 -4.60
N ASN A 157 5.41 -22.85 -5.28
CA ASN A 157 5.35 -24.33 -5.31
C ASN A 157 5.38 -24.95 -3.91
N ASN A 158 6.18 -24.38 -2.99
CA ASN A 158 6.29 -24.87 -1.61
C ASN A 158 5.05 -24.56 -0.75
N LEU A 159 4.18 -23.65 -1.21
CA LEU A 159 2.94 -23.30 -0.52
C LEU A 159 1.77 -24.16 -0.99
N ILE A 160 1.87 -24.79 -2.17
CA ILE A 160 0.88 -25.71 -2.69
C ILE A 160 1.01 -27.03 -1.92
N LYS A 161 -0.06 -27.40 -1.20
CA LYS A 161 -0.16 -28.63 -0.41
C LYS A 161 -1.25 -29.53 -0.99
N PRO A 162 -0.97 -30.38 -2.00
CA PRO A 162 -1.99 -31.14 -2.73
C PRO A 162 -2.89 -31.99 -1.83
N GLU A 163 -2.37 -32.47 -0.71
CA GLU A 163 -3.08 -33.25 0.31
C GLU A 163 -4.11 -32.44 1.12
N SER A 164 -3.96 -31.12 1.16
CA SER A 164 -4.81 -30.18 1.89
C SER A 164 -5.58 -29.29 0.93
N GLN A 165 -6.43 -29.91 0.11
CA GLN A 165 -7.23 -29.19 -0.89
C GLN A 165 -8.19 -28.19 -0.24
N ILE A 166 -8.25 -26.99 -0.82
CA ILE A 166 -9.02 -25.87 -0.28
C ILE A 166 -10.35 -25.77 -1.02
N GLN A 167 -11.43 -25.56 -0.29
CA GLN A 167 -12.75 -25.36 -0.83
C GLN A 167 -13.11 -23.87 -0.82
N PHE A 168 -13.61 -23.39 -1.94
CA PHE A 168 -14.21 -22.07 -2.04
C PHE A 168 -15.60 -22.09 -1.41
N THR A 169 -15.77 -21.37 -0.30
CA THR A 169 -17.02 -21.44 0.50
C THR A 169 -17.98 -20.29 0.19
N GLY A 170 -17.49 -19.13 -0.26
CA GLY A 170 -18.37 -18.00 -0.54
C GLY A 170 -17.68 -16.80 -1.18
N LEU A 171 -18.48 -15.94 -1.81
CA LEU A 171 -18.07 -14.65 -2.36
C LEU A 171 -19.02 -13.58 -1.83
N ASN A 172 -18.49 -12.47 -1.35
CA ASN A 172 -19.28 -11.30 -0.98
C ASN A 172 -18.61 -10.03 -1.51
N ILE A 173 -19.37 -9.19 -2.20
CA ILE A 173 -18.90 -7.93 -2.77
C ILE A 173 -19.52 -6.80 -1.96
N ASN A 174 -18.68 -6.01 -1.29
CA ASN A 174 -19.12 -4.83 -0.54
C ASN A 174 -18.66 -3.56 -1.24
N ASN A 175 -19.59 -2.65 -1.44
CA ASN A 175 -19.33 -1.35 -2.02
C ASN A 175 -19.52 -0.30 -0.94
N THR A 176 -18.48 0.48 -0.64
CA THR A 176 -18.57 1.66 0.22
C THR A 176 -18.08 2.88 -0.56
N PRO A 177 -18.35 4.11 -0.10
CA PRO A 177 -17.86 5.30 -0.79
C PRO A 177 -16.34 5.22 -1.01
N GLY A 178 -15.91 5.31 -2.28
CA GLY A 178 -14.50 5.31 -2.65
C GLY A 178 -13.81 3.94 -2.73
N GLN A 179 -14.48 2.82 -2.42
CA GLN A 179 -13.85 1.50 -2.51
C GLN A 179 -14.83 0.36 -2.83
N VAL A 180 -14.29 -0.73 -3.37
CA VAL A 180 -14.96 -2.02 -3.54
C VAL A 180 -14.11 -3.09 -2.89
N THR A 181 -14.69 -3.88 -2.00
CA THR A 181 -14.02 -5.03 -1.38
C THR A 181 -14.71 -6.32 -1.77
N VAL A 182 -13.97 -7.22 -2.41
CA VAL A 182 -14.39 -8.59 -2.70
C VAL A 182 -13.81 -9.52 -1.65
N LYS A 183 -14.68 -10.07 -0.81
CA LYS A 183 -14.33 -11.05 0.21
C LYS A 183 -14.63 -12.45 -0.30
N VAL A 184 -13.61 -13.29 -0.27
CA VAL A 184 -13.67 -14.70 -0.61
C VAL A 184 -13.56 -15.53 0.67
N GLY A 185 -14.49 -16.44 0.88
CA GLY A 185 -14.43 -17.46 1.93
C GLY A 185 -13.73 -18.71 1.44
N LEU A 186 -12.82 -19.25 2.27
CA LEU A 186 -12.03 -20.46 1.99
C LEU A 186 -12.04 -21.39 3.20
N SER A 187 -11.95 -22.69 2.95
CA SER A 187 -11.79 -23.69 4.01
C SER A 187 -10.37 -23.73 4.61
N GLY A 188 -9.43 -23.00 4.02
CA GLY A 188 -8.02 -22.93 4.43
C GLY A 188 -7.28 -21.82 3.70
N GLU A 189 -6.00 -21.68 4.01
CA GLU A 189 -5.13 -20.64 3.44
C GLU A 189 -4.66 -21.05 2.03
N ALA A 190 -5.15 -20.33 1.01
CA ALA A 190 -4.79 -20.59 -0.38
C ALA A 190 -3.55 -19.78 -0.78
N PRO A 191 -2.54 -20.39 -1.42
CA PRO A 191 -1.52 -19.63 -2.11
C PRO A 191 -2.17 -18.80 -3.22
N VAL A 192 -1.80 -17.52 -3.29
CA VAL A 192 -2.41 -16.57 -4.23
C VAL A 192 -1.39 -16.08 -5.24
N GLN A 193 -1.77 -16.12 -6.51
CA GLN A 193 -0.98 -15.58 -7.61
C GLN A 193 -1.79 -14.49 -8.32
N ALA A 194 -1.18 -13.32 -8.54
CA ALA A 194 -1.85 -12.20 -9.19
C ALA A 194 -1.05 -11.67 -10.39
N PHE A 195 -1.74 -11.37 -11.48
CA PHE A 195 -1.15 -10.87 -12.72
C PHE A 195 -2.17 -10.07 -13.54
N ALA A 196 -1.71 -9.34 -14.54
CA ALA A 196 -2.59 -8.54 -15.39
C ALA A 196 -2.82 -9.19 -16.76
N LEU A 197 -3.97 -8.89 -17.37
CA LEU A 197 -4.23 -9.11 -18.79
C LEU A 197 -4.58 -7.78 -19.43
N GLU A 198 -4.16 -7.60 -20.67
CA GLU A 198 -4.53 -6.46 -21.51
C GLU A 198 -5.68 -6.83 -22.47
N ASN A 199 -6.28 -5.81 -23.09
CA ASN A 199 -7.29 -5.94 -24.14
C ASN A 199 -8.48 -6.87 -23.78
N PRO A 200 -9.31 -6.53 -22.76
CA PRO A 200 -9.28 -5.32 -21.93
C PRO A 200 -8.44 -5.48 -20.65
N ASN A 201 -8.20 -4.36 -19.95
CA ASN A 201 -7.51 -4.30 -18.65
C ASN A 201 -8.19 -5.21 -17.64
N ARG A 202 -7.48 -6.22 -17.16
CA ARG A 202 -7.97 -7.13 -16.13
C ARG A 202 -6.89 -7.42 -15.12
N LEU A 203 -7.28 -7.45 -13.84
CA LEU A 203 -6.48 -8.11 -12.81
C LEU A 203 -7.00 -9.53 -12.64
N VAL A 204 -6.10 -10.50 -12.71
CA VAL A 204 -6.39 -11.90 -12.42
C VAL A 204 -5.81 -12.24 -11.06
N VAL A 205 -6.61 -12.89 -10.21
CA VAL A 205 -6.22 -13.41 -8.91
C VAL A 205 -6.56 -14.89 -8.88
N ASP A 206 -5.53 -15.72 -8.92
CA ASP A 206 -5.63 -17.17 -8.86
C ASP A 206 -5.44 -17.66 -7.43
N LEU A 207 -6.40 -18.47 -6.99
CA LEU A 207 -6.33 -19.24 -5.76
C LEU A 207 -5.87 -20.65 -6.12
N LEU A 208 -4.61 -20.94 -5.80
CA LEU A 208 -3.99 -22.22 -6.09
C LEU A 208 -4.51 -23.28 -5.13
N ASN A 209 -4.50 -24.54 -5.56
CA ASN A 209 -5.02 -25.68 -4.83
C ASN A 209 -6.46 -25.51 -4.32
N THR A 210 -7.28 -24.73 -5.03
CA THR A 210 -8.63 -24.33 -4.59
C THR A 210 -9.69 -24.82 -5.56
N GLN A 211 -10.70 -25.52 -5.04
CA GLN A 211 -11.88 -25.97 -5.77
C GLN A 211 -13.04 -25.00 -5.64
N TYR A 212 -13.67 -24.71 -6.77
CA TYR A 212 -14.91 -23.96 -6.92
C TYR A 212 -15.94 -24.86 -7.59
N GLN A 213 -16.88 -25.38 -6.79
CA GLN A 213 -17.84 -26.41 -7.20
C GLN A 213 -19.12 -25.87 -7.84
N LYS A 214 -19.15 -24.58 -8.18
CA LYS A 214 -20.30 -23.91 -8.80
C LYS A 214 -20.00 -23.60 -10.27
N PRO A 215 -21.02 -23.38 -11.11
CA PRO A 215 -20.81 -22.80 -12.43
C PRO A 215 -20.10 -21.44 -12.33
N SER A 216 -19.35 -21.06 -13.36
CA SER A 216 -18.72 -19.75 -13.42
C SER A 216 -19.76 -18.64 -13.29
N GLN A 217 -19.41 -17.60 -12.53
CA GLN A 217 -20.29 -16.48 -12.22
C GLN A 217 -19.64 -15.16 -12.63
N ALA A 218 -20.49 -14.18 -12.95
CA ALA A 218 -20.08 -12.82 -13.25
C ALA A 218 -20.98 -11.83 -12.52
N TYR A 219 -20.38 -10.85 -11.86
CA TYR A 219 -21.04 -9.85 -11.04
C TYR A 219 -20.70 -8.47 -11.58
N GLN A 220 -21.72 -7.68 -11.92
CA GLN A 220 -21.52 -6.28 -12.30
C GLN A 220 -21.23 -5.45 -11.05
N VAL A 221 -20.23 -4.58 -11.11
CA VAL A 221 -19.79 -3.75 -9.99
C VAL A 221 -19.90 -2.26 -10.33
N GLY A 222 -19.20 -1.81 -11.37
CA GLY A 222 -19.24 -0.42 -11.86
C GLY A 222 -18.75 0.64 -10.86
N LYS A 223 -17.87 0.28 -9.91
CA LYS A 223 -17.39 1.15 -8.82
C LYS A 223 -15.90 0.93 -8.55
N ALA A 224 -15.23 1.94 -8.00
CA ALA A 224 -13.80 1.90 -7.62
C ALA A 224 -12.89 1.27 -8.69
N ASN A 225 -13.05 1.71 -9.94
CA ASN A 225 -12.32 1.20 -11.12
C ASN A 225 -12.60 -0.26 -11.52
N VAL A 226 -13.45 -0.99 -10.81
CA VAL A 226 -13.89 -2.36 -11.16
C VAL A 226 -15.22 -2.31 -11.91
N GLU A 227 -15.24 -2.83 -13.13
CA GLU A 227 -16.47 -2.97 -13.92
C GLU A 227 -17.22 -4.24 -13.55
N LYS A 228 -16.51 -5.36 -13.49
CA LYS A 228 -17.08 -6.68 -13.30
C LYS A 228 -16.11 -7.61 -12.56
N VAL A 229 -16.67 -8.48 -11.73
CA VAL A 229 -15.93 -9.57 -11.08
C VAL A 229 -16.41 -10.88 -11.66
N ARG A 230 -15.50 -11.69 -12.19
CA ARG A 230 -15.77 -13.03 -12.69
C ARG A 230 -15.09 -14.04 -11.79
N ILE A 231 -15.73 -15.16 -11.56
CA ILE A 231 -15.16 -16.28 -10.83
C ILE A 231 -15.50 -17.58 -11.53
N GLY A 232 -14.54 -18.50 -11.55
CA GLY A 232 -14.77 -19.86 -12.02
C GLY A 232 -13.61 -20.78 -11.67
N GLN A 233 -13.84 -22.07 -11.88
CA GLN A 233 -12.75 -23.05 -11.89
C GLN A 233 -11.95 -22.86 -13.18
N PHE A 234 -10.68 -22.46 -13.07
CA PHE A 234 -9.80 -22.26 -14.21
C PHE A 234 -9.09 -23.54 -14.64
N LYS A 235 -8.58 -24.30 -13.66
CA LYS A 235 -7.99 -25.62 -13.89
C LYS A 235 -8.58 -26.61 -12.91
N LEU A 236 -8.92 -27.81 -13.39
CA LEU A 236 -9.39 -28.91 -12.53
C LEU A 236 -8.22 -29.68 -11.91
N SER A 237 -7.08 -29.74 -12.61
CA SER A 237 -5.90 -30.51 -12.24
C SER A 237 -4.64 -29.92 -12.89
N ASP A 238 -3.50 -30.46 -12.49
CA ASP A 238 -2.14 -30.20 -12.98
C ASP A 238 -1.69 -28.72 -13.08
N PRO A 239 -0.78 -28.26 -12.20
CA PRO A 239 -0.20 -29.01 -11.06
C PRO A 239 -1.16 -29.13 -9.87
N CYS A 240 -2.23 -28.33 -9.83
CA CYS A 240 -3.26 -28.35 -8.80
C CYS A 240 -4.56 -27.71 -9.35
N PRO A 241 -5.72 -27.89 -8.69
CA PRO A 241 -6.92 -27.14 -9.05
C PRO A 241 -6.72 -25.64 -8.80
N ILE A 242 -7.20 -24.81 -9.71
CA ILE A 242 -7.08 -23.35 -9.61
C ILE A 242 -8.46 -22.71 -9.75
N THR A 243 -8.87 -22.00 -8.72
CA THR A 243 -10.03 -21.10 -8.78
C THR A 243 -9.54 -19.71 -9.16
N ARG A 244 -10.12 -19.13 -10.22
CA ARG A 244 -9.69 -17.84 -10.75
C ARG A 244 -10.74 -16.78 -10.52
N LEU A 245 -10.33 -15.67 -9.91
CA LEU A 245 -11.07 -14.41 -9.94
C LEU A 245 -10.48 -13.51 -11.02
N VAL A 246 -11.35 -12.91 -11.83
CA VAL A 246 -10.97 -11.91 -12.84
C VAL A 246 -11.74 -10.64 -12.58
N PHE A 247 -11.01 -9.55 -12.40
CA PHE A 247 -11.55 -8.22 -12.22
C PHE A 247 -11.37 -7.47 -13.55
N ASP A 248 -12.48 -7.21 -14.25
CA ASP A 248 -12.47 -6.31 -15.40
C ASP A 248 -12.31 -4.88 -14.87
N LEU A 249 -11.24 -4.20 -15.24
CA LEU A 249 -10.87 -2.88 -14.74
C LEU A 249 -11.05 -1.82 -15.84
N LYS A 250 -11.43 -0.60 -15.49
CA LYS A 250 -11.41 0.51 -16.46
C LYS A 250 -9.98 0.88 -16.81
N GLU A 251 -9.12 0.93 -15.80
CA GLU A 251 -7.68 1.16 -15.93
C GLU A 251 -6.88 0.33 -14.92
N ALA A 252 -5.57 0.24 -15.11
CA ALA A 252 -4.68 -0.33 -14.10
C ALA A 252 -4.58 0.60 -12.88
N SER A 253 -4.78 0.09 -11.66
CA SER A 253 -4.72 0.91 -10.44
C SER A 253 -4.21 0.13 -9.22
N TRP A 254 -4.06 0.85 -8.11
CA TRP A 254 -3.80 0.26 -6.79
C TRP A 254 -4.94 -0.67 -6.37
N TYR A 255 -4.56 -1.80 -5.77
CA TYR A 255 -5.44 -2.66 -4.98
C TYR A 255 -4.71 -3.21 -3.74
N SER A 256 -5.45 -3.65 -2.73
CA SER A 256 -4.92 -4.44 -1.61
C SER A 256 -5.36 -5.89 -1.70
N LEU A 257 -4.54 -6.77 -1.11
CA LEU A 257 -4.78 -8.19 -1.04
C LEU A 257 -4.42 -8.67 0.36
N ASP A 258 -5.44 -9.04 1.12
CA ASP A 258 -5.32 -9.41 2.52
C ASP A 258 -5.75 -10.87 2.69
N SER A 259 -4.77 -11.76 2.71
CA SER A 259 -4.98 -13.20 2.95
C SER A 259 -5.17 -13.46 4.44
N THR A 260 -6.09 -14.36 4.76
CA THR A 260 -6.33 -14.87 6.11
C THR A 260 -6.43 -16.39 6.05
N ARG A 261 -6.42 -17.05 7.21
CA ARG A 261 -6.56 -18.51 7.29
C ARG A 261 -7.84 -19.05 6.64
N ASN A 262 -8.90 -18.24 6.59
CA ASN A 262 -10.25 -18.68 6.18
C ASN A 262 -10.77 -17.89 4.97
N GLY A 263 -9.91 -17.15 4.27
CA GLY A 263 -10.38 -16.30 3.19
C GLY A 263 -9.38 -15.27 2.70
N LEU A 264 -9.84 -14.49 1.73
CA LEU A 264 -9.07 -13.46 1.05
C LEU A 264 -9.95 -12.22 0.88
N ALA A 265 -9.41 -11.03 1.18
CA ALA A 265 -10.04 -9.78 0.80
C ALA A 265 -9.22 -9.09 -0.29
N ILE A 266 -9.88 -8.73 -1.40
CA ILE A 266 -9.31 -7.91 -2.47
C ILE A 266 -10.03 -6.57 -2.45
N THR A 267 -9.31 -5.48 -2.20
CA THR A 267 -9.91 -4.14 -2.13
C THR A 267 -9.36 -3.24 -3.24
N PHE A 268 -10.27 -2.63 -3.98
CA PHE A 268 -9.98 -1.62 -4.99
C PHE A 268 -10.43 -0.25 -4.49
N TYR A 269 -9.68 0.76 -4.85
CA TYR A 269 -9.92 2.14 -4.43
C TYR A 269 -10.28 2.97 -5.65
N ALA A 270 -11.21 3.91 -5.48
CA ALA A 270 -11.47 4.91 -6.50
C ALA A 270 -10.16 5.69 -6.77
N PRO A 271 -9.90 6.08 -8.03
CA PRO A 271 -8.80 6.99 -8.33
C PRO A 271 -8.88 8.22 -7.43
N ALA A 272 -7.74 8.59 -6.84
CA ALA A 272 -7.60 9.78 -6.00
C ALA A 272 -7.59 11.06 -6.84
#